data_AF-A0A2E7SA58-F1
#
_entry.id   AF-A0A2E7SA58-F1
#
_cell.length_a   1.000
_cell.length_b   1.000
_cell.length_c   1.000
_cell.angle_alpha   90.00
_cell.angle_beta   90.00
_cell.angle_gamma   90.00
#
_symmetry.space_group_name_H-M   'P 1'
#
loop_
_entity.id
_entity.type
_entity.pdbx_description
1 polymer ?
#
loop_
_entity_poly.entity_id
_entity_poly.type
_entity_poly.pdbx_seq_one_letter_code
_entity_poly.pdbx_strand_id
1 'polypeptide(L)'
;MFNFPNPVNEIVARTVAAFVLFISVIYLATGSLWLLLFLLFGFLVRAASGPRFSPTAWLAIHVIVPMLPFRNKPVAGPPKRFAQAVGLLVVAGSVSVYLAGYQLYASALIGLL
;
A
#
# COMPACT_ATOMS: atom_id res chain seq x y z
N MET A 1 -15.50 -2.96 14.89
CA MET A 1 -14.89 -4.10 14.14
C MET A 1 -13.64 -3.70 13.36
N PHE A 2 -13.52 -2.46 12.87
CA PHE A 2 -12.27 -1.91 12.33
C PHE A 2 -11.41 -1.30 13.43
N ASN A 3 -10.36 -2.00 13.87
CA ASN A 3 -9.36 -1.42 14.77
C ASN A 3 -7.98 -1.57 14.14
N PHE A 4 -7.29 -0.46 13.95
CA PHE A 4 -5.95 -0.48 13.41
C PHE A 4 -5.00 -1.06 14.46
N PRO A 5 -4.16 -2.06 14.13
CA PRO A 5 -3.29 -2.69 15.10
C PRO A 5 -2.32 -1.68 15.70
N ASN A 6 -2.12 -1.76 17.02
CA ASN A 6 -1.09 -1.03 17.74
C ASN A 6 -0.59 -1.94 18.87
N PRO A 7 0.70 -2.34 18.88
CA PRO A 7 1.77 -1.98 17.95
C PRO A 7 1.70 -2.71 16.60
N VAL A 8 2.48 -2.24 15.62
CA VAL A 8 2.67 -2.85 14.29
C VAL A 8 4.13 -3.23 14.07
N ASN A 9 4.37 -4.35 13.39
CA ASN A 9 5.72 -4.77 13.01
C ASN A 9 6.28 -3.84 11.92
N GLU A 10 7.46 -3.27 12.16
CA GLU A 10 8.18 -2.42 11.22
C GLU A 10 8.59 -3.15 9.94
N ILE A 11 9.09 -4.38 10.05
CA ILE A 11 9.58 -5.16 8.92
C ILE A 11 8.45 -5.48 7.96
N VAL A 12 7.30 -5.94 8.49
CA VAL A 12 6.09 -6.18 7.70
C VAL A 12 5.68 -4.92 6.94
N ALA A 13 5.69 -3.76 7.60
CA ALA A 13 5.33 -2.50 6.96
C ALA A 13 6.29 -2.12 5.82
N ARG A 14 7.60 -2.35 5.98
CA ARG A 14 8.60 -2.12 4.93
C ARG A 14 8.46 -3.08 3.77
N THR A 15 8.20 -4.37 4.03
CA THR A 15 7.94 -5.35 2.97
C THR A 15 6.69 -4.99 2.16
N VAL A 16 5.63 -4.53 2.82
CA VAL A 16 4.42 -4.03 2.12
C VAL A 16 4.74 -2.78 1.31
N ALA A 17 5.55 -1.86 1.83
CA ALA A 17 5.98 -0.68 1.07
C ALA A 17 6.77 -1.08 -0.19
N ALA A 18 7.64 -2.10 -0.11
CA ALA A 18 8.37 -2.62 -1.27
C ALA A 18 7.42 -3.22 -2.33
N PHE A 19 6.37 -3.92 -1.92
CA PHE A 19 5.33 -4.40 -2.85
C PHE A 19 4.57 -3.26 -3.52
N VAL A 20 4.21 -2.22 -2.77
CA VAL A 20 3.55 -1.03 -3.34
C VAL A 20 4.46 -0.41 -4.39
N LEU A 21 5.73 -0.17 -4.06
CA LEU A 21 6.71 0.38 -4.99
C LEU A 21 6.85 -0.47 -6.25
N PHE A 22 6.94 -1.80 -6.10
CA PHE A 22 7.04 -2.71 -7.24
C PHE A 22 5.83 -2.61 -8.16
N ILE A 23 4.62 -2.61 -7.61
CA ILE A 23 3.38 -2.50 -8.39
C ILE A 23 3.27 -1.11 -9.02
N SER A 24 3.67 -0.05 -8.31
CA SER A 24 3.73 1.31 -8.86
C SER A 24 4.63 1.39 -10.08
N VAL A 25 5.82 0.79 -10.04
CA VAL A 25 6.74 0.74 -11.18
C VAL A 25 6.13 -0.01 -12.38
N ILE A 26 5.48 -1.15 -12.14
CA ILE A 26 4.80 -1.89 -13.22
C ILE A 26 3.65 -1.05 -13.80
N TYR A 27 2.89 -0.35 -12.96
CA TYR A 27 1.86 0.57 -13.43
C TYR A 27 2.46 1.68 -14.29
N LEU A 28 3.56 2.31 -13.88
CA LEU A 28 4.22 3.36 -14.67
C LEU A 28 4.69 2.86 -16.04
N ALA A 29 5.10 1.60 -16.14
CA ALA A 29 5.51 0.99 -17.41
C ALA A 29 4.33 0.57 -18.31
N THR A 30 3.20 0.15 -17.71
CA THR A 30 2.08 -0.47 -18.46
C THR A 30 0.85 0.42 -18.62
N GLY A 31 0.67 1.41 -17.74
CA GLY A 31 -0.53 2.25 -17.68
C GLY A 31 -1.81 1.48 -17.32
N SER A 32 -1.70 0.27 -16.77
CA SER A 32 -2.84 -0.62 -16.56
C SER A 32 -3.76 -0.16 -15.43
N LEU A 33 -5.02 0.13 -15.75
CA LEU A 33 -6.06 0.47 -14.77
C LEU A 33 -6.23 -0.61 -13.69
N TRP A 34 -6.04 -1.88 -14.03
CA TRP A 34 -6.18 -2.99 -13.07
C TRP A 34 -5.15 -2.93 -11.94
N LEU A 35 -3.91 -2.53 -12.24
CA LEU A 35 -2.86 -2.34 -11.22
C LEU A 35 -3.18 -1.13 -10.34
N LEU A 36 -3.72 -0.07 -10.95
CA LEU A 36 -4.14 1.12 -10.24
C LEU A 36 -5.29 0.83 -9.25
N LEU A 37 -6.29 0.06 -9.68
CA LEU A 37 -7.39 -0.39 -8.82
C LEU A 37 -6.89 -1.35 -7.73
N PHE A 38 -5.92 -2.21 -8.03
CA PHE A 38 -5.28 -3.07 -7.04
C PHE A 38 -4.58 -2.27 -5.94
N LEU A 39 -3.82 -1.23 -6.30
CA LEU A 39 -3.21 -0.30 -5.35
C LEU A 39 -4.27 0.40 -4.50
N LEU A 40 -5.36 0.90 -5.13
CA LEU A 40 -6.44 1.60 -4.45
C LEU A 40 -7.07 0.71 -3.37
N PHE A 41 -7.45 -0.50 -3.75
CA PHE A 41 -8.01 -1.48 -2.85
C PHE A 41 -7.05 -1.82 -1.70
N GLY A 42 -5.78 -2.05 -2.02
CA GLY A 42 -4.75 -2.34 -1.03
C GLY A 42 -4.60 -1.22 0.01
N PHE A 43 -4.56 0.04 -0.40
CA PHE A 43 -4.50 1.18 0.53
C PHE A 43 -5.79 1.35 1.34
N LEU A 44 -6.95 1.14 0.72
CA LEU A 44 -8.26 1.26 1.38
C LEU A 44 -8.39 0.26 2.54
N VAL A 45 -8.07 -1.01 2.27
CA VAL A 45 -8.11 -2.07 3.28
C VAL A 45 -7.12 -1.77 4.42
N ARG A 46 -5.90 -1.33 4.10
CA ARG A 46 -4.87 -1.01 5.10
C ARG A 46 -5.21 0.22 5.94
N ALA A 47 -5.80 1.26 5.36
CA ALA A 47 -6.20 2.46 6.10
C ALA A 47 -7.38 2.18 7.06
N ALA A 48 -8.33 1.35 6.64
CA ALA A 48 -9.49 0.96 7.42
C ALA A 48 -9.15 -0.04 8.54
N SER A 49 -8.38 -1.09 8.21
CA SER A 49 -8.27 -2.30 9.05
C SER A 49 -6.83 -2.67 9.40
N GLY A 50 -5.85 -1.95 8.87
CA GLY A 50 -4.44 -2.32 8.96
C GLY A 50 -4.06 -3.53 8.08
N PRO A 51 -2.86 -4.08 8.29
CA PRO A 51 -2.33 -5.19 7.49
C PRO A 51 -3.08 -6.53 7.63
N ARG A 52 -4.10 -6.63 8.50
CA ARG A 52 -4.79 -7.91 8.77
C ARG A 52 -5.59 -8.46 7.58
N PHE A 53 -6.05 -7.61 6.67
CA PHE A 53 -6.95 -8.02 5.58
C PHE A 53 -6.42 -7.74 4.16
N SER A 54 -5.21 -7.17 4.02
CA SER A 54 -4.64 -6.89 2.70
C SER A 54 -3.91 -8.12 2.16
N PRO A 55 -4.19 -8.60 0.92
CA PRO A 55 -3.49 -9.76 0.34
C PRO A 55 -1.97 -9.62 0.36
N THR A 56 -1.47 -8.42 0.06
CA THR A 56 -0.02 -8.09 0.10
C THR A 56 0.56 -8.15 1.50
N ALA A 57 -0.22 -7.81 2.52
CA ALA A 57 0.22 -7.87 3.91
C ALA A 57 0.20 -9.32 4.43
N TRP A 58 -0.72 -10.14 3.95
CA TRP A 58 -0.75 -11.57 4.26
C TRP A 58 0.49 -12.28 3.71
N LEU A 59 0.84 -12.01 2.45
CA LEU A 59 2.10 -12.49 1.84
C LEU A 59 3.33 -11.98 2.61
N ALA A 60 3.35 -10.71 3.00
CA ALA A 60 4.44 -10.16 3.79
C ALA A 60 4.57 -10.89 5.14
N ILE A 61 3.48 -11.04 5.90
CA ILE A 61 3.48 -11.63 7.25
C ILE A 61 3.79 -13.11 7.24
N HIS A 62 3.21 -13.88 6.33
CA HIS A 62 3.24 -15.35 6.38
C HIS A 62 4.33 -15.97 5.50
N VAL A 63 4.79 -15.28 4.46
CA VAL A 63 5.77 -15.83 3.51
C VAL A 63 7.11 -15.12 3.65
N ILE A 64 7.15 -13.79 3.51
CA ILE A 64 8.43 -13.07 3.36
C ILE A 64 9.10 -12.79 4.69
N VAL A 65 8.39 -12.20 5.66
CA VAL A 65 8.99 -11.84 6.95
C VAL A 65 9.56 -13.06 7.71
N PRO A 66 8.93 -14.24 7.71
CA PRO A 66 9.51 -15.44 8.33
C PRO A 66 10.80 -15.93 7.67
N MET A 67 11.02 -15.63 6.39
CA MET A 67 12.24 -15.99 5.65
C MET A 67 13.38 -14.98 5.84
N LEU A 68 13.11 -13.82 6.42
CA LEU A 68 14.12 -12.80 6.67
C LEU A 68 14.76 -13.00 8.06
N PRO A 69 16.07 -12.75 8.21
CA PRO A 69 16.78 -12.91 9.50
C PRO A 69 16.45 -11.80 10.52
N PHE A 70 15.39 -11.03 10.31
CA PHE A 70 15.06 -9.86 11.12
C PHE A 70 14.05 -10.18 12.22
N ARG A 71 14.35 -9.74 13.44
CA ARG A 71 13.50 -9.94 14.61
C ARG A 71 12.36 -8.93 14.63
N ASN A 72 11.18 -9.35 15.11
CA ASN A 72 10.00 -8.49 15.18
C ASN A 72 10.32 -7.17 15.91
N LYS A 73 10.09 -6.04 15.24
CA LYS A 73 10.32 -4.68 15.77
C LYS A 73 8.99 -3.95 15.88
N PRO A 74 8.33 -3.97 17.06
CA PRO A 74 7.05 -3.31 17.26
C PRO A 74 7.24 -1.79 17.30
N VAL A 75 6.41 -1.07 16.55
CA VAL A 75 6.38 0.40 16.53
C VAL A 75 4.94 0.90 16.60
N ALA A 76 4.75 2.18 16.91
CA ALA A 76 3.43 2.79 17.05
C ALA A 76 2.62 2.67 15.74
N GLY A 77 1.37 2.19 15.87
CA GLY A 77 0.41 2.05 14.78
C GLY A 77 -0.14 3.35 14.20
N PRO A 78 -0.53 4.37 15.01
CA PRO A 78 -1.22 5.55 14.50
C PRO A 78 -0.47 6.33 13.41
N PRO A 79 0.86 6.60 13.51
CA PRO A 79 1.60 7.27 12.45
C PRO A 79 1.60 6.50 11.13
N LYS A 80 1.62 5.15 11.20
CA LYS A 80 1.54 4.32 9.99
C LYS A 80 0.15 4.35 9.37
N ARG A 81 -0.92 4.37 10.18
CA ARG A 81 -2.28 4.51 9.67
C ARG A 81 -2.45 5.83 8.93
N PHE A 82 -1.89 6.92 9.45
CA PHE A 82 -1.89 8.20 8.77
C PHE A 82 -1.20 8.11 7.40
N ALA A 83 -0.01 7.51 7.32
CA ALA A 83 0.68 7.30 6.04
C ALA A 83 -0.15 6.45 5.05
N GLN A 84 -0.88 5.42 5.53
CA GLN A 84 -1.79 4.64 4.69
C GLN A 84 -2.96 5.48 4.17
N ALA A 85 -3.50 6.39 4.97
CA ALA A 85 -4.57 7.29 4.55
C ALA A 85 -4.10 8.30 3.50
N VAL A 86 -2.90 8.85 3.64
CA VAL A 86 -2.30 9.72 2.61
C VAL A 86 -2.10 8.95 1.30
N GLY A 87 -1.53 7.75 1.36
CA GLY A 87 -1.38 6.90 0.17
C GLY A 87 -2.73 6.55 -0.49
N LEU A 88 -3.78 6.33 0.30
CA LEU A 88 -5.14 6.12 -0.22
C LEU A 88 -5.64 7.34 -0.99
N LEU A 89 -5.47 8.55 -0.45
CA LEU A 89 -5.88 9.79 -1.12
C LEU A 89 -5.14 9.99 -2.43
N VAL A 90 -3.82 9.75 -2.45
CA VAL A 90 -2.99 9.85 -3.66
C VAL A 90 -3.47 8.88 -4.74
N VAL A 91 -3.70 7.61 -4.40
CA VAL A 91 -4.17 6.62 -5.38
C VAL A 91 -5.61 6.90 -5.83
N ALA A 92 -6.49 7.33 -4.94
CA ALA A 92 -7.86 7.69 -5.31
C ALA A 92 -7.89 8.89 -6.26
N GLY A 93 -7.03 9.89 -6.03
CA GLY A 93 -6.81 11.00 -6.95
C GLY A 93 -6.29 10.51 -8.30
N SER A 94 -5.31 9.61 -8.30
CA SER A 94 -4.76 9.03 -9.53
C SER A 94 -5.82 8.28 -10.34
N VAL A 95 -6.66 7.45 -9.71
CA VAL A 95 -7.78 6.77 -10.37
C VAL A 95 -8.76 7.78 -10.97
N SER A 96 -9.13 8.81 -10.23
CA SER A 96 -10.08 9.83 -10.70
C SER A 96 -9.56 10.55 -11.95
N VAL A 97 -8.29 10.94 -11.93
CA VAL A 97 -7.63 11.65 -13.04
C VAL A 97 -7.39 10.72 -14.23
N TYR A 98 -7.08 9.44 -13.99
CA TYR A 98 -6.97 8.42 -15.03
C TYR A 98 -8.31 8.25 -15.77
N LEU A 99 -9.42 8.12 -15.03
CA LEU A 99 -10.76 7.96 -15.59
C LEU A 99 -11.24 9.22 -16.34
N ALA A 100 -10.76 10.40 -15.95
CA ALA A 100 -10.97 11.65 -16.69
C ALA A 100 -10.14 11.75 -17.99
N GLY A 101 -9.31 10.74 -18.30
CA GLY A 101 -8.52 10.67 -19.53
C GLY A 101 -7.12 11.27 -19.45
N TYR A 102 -6.68 11.74 -18.28
CA TYR A 102 -5.36 12.36 -18.13
C TYR A 102 -4.30 11.40 -17.56
N GLN A 103 -3.90 10.40 -18.35
CA GLN A 103 -3.03 9.32 -17.84
C GLN A 103 -1.67 9.82 -17.35
N LEU A 104 -1.10 10.87 -17.95
CA LEU A 104 0.20 11.40 -17.52
C LEU A 104 0.17 11.95 -16.10
N TYR A 105 -0.90 12.66 -15.71
CA TYR A 105 -1.08 13.16 -14.35
C TYR A 105 -1.40 12.03 -13.36
N ALA A 106 -2.14 11.00 -13.79
CA ALA A 106 -2.35 9.80 -12.99
C ALA A 106 -1.02 9.10 -12.67
N SER A 107 -0.14 8.97 -13.66
CA SER A 107 1.22 8.43 -13.48
C SER A 107 2.09 9.30 -12.58
N ALA A 108 2.03 10.63 -12.72
CA ALA A 108 2.74 11.54 -11.83
C ALA A 108 2.32 11.36 -10.35
N LEU A 109 1.03 11.17 -10.09
CA LEU A 109 0.53 10.90 -8.74
C LEU A 109 1.01 9.55 -8.18
N ILE A 110 1.05 8.49 -9.00
CA ILE A 110 1.61 7.20 -8.57
C ILE A 110 3.11 7.27 -8.32
N GLY A 111 3.83 8.16 -9.02
CA GLY A 111 5.24 8.44 -8.76
C GLY A 111 5.54 9.03 -7.37
N LEU A 112 4.52 9.47 -6.61
CA LEU A 112 4.66 9.97 -5.24
C LEU A 112 4.65 8.85 -4.17
N LEU A 113 4.30 7.61 -4.54
CA LEU A 113 4.18 6.45 -3.64
C LEU A 113 5.50 5.69 -3.48
#